data_AF-A0A078SIF4-F1
#
_entry.id   AF-A0A078SIF4-F1
#
_cell.length_a   1.000
_cell.length_b   1.000
_cell.length_c   1.000
_cell.angle_alpha   90.00
_cell.angle_beta   90.00
_cell.angle_gamma   90.00
#
_symmetry.space_group_name_H-M   'P 1'
#
loop_
_entity.id
_entity.type
_entity.pdbx_description
1 polymer ?
#
loop_
_entity_poly.entity_id
_entity_poly.type
_entity_poly.pdbx_seq_one_letter_code
_entity_poly.pdbx_strand_id
1 'polypeptide(L)'
;MKTLLKNSLTFLLMLMPVLAFAQQAPQIMNVSARQTTSLDGQWKTIVDPFENGYYDYRLKPYDGGYAQDKTYSDKTKLQEYDFETDKLLFVPGDWNTQRPQLYYYEGTVWYRKHFEYSLQPGKRLFLNFGAVNYEAIVWLNGKRLGRHIGGVTPFNF
;
A
#
# COMPACT_ATOMS: atom_id res chain seq x y z
N MET A 1 -2.48 -45.77 -56.16
CA MET A 1 -3.22 -45.61 -54.89
C MET A 1 -2.17 -45.44 -53.78
N LYS A 2 -1.91 -44.19 -53.33
CA LYS A 2 -2.28 -43.65 -51.98
C LYS A 2 -1.84 -44.63 -50.87
N THR A 3 -0.86 -44.34 -50.01
CA THR A 3 -0.88 -43.24 -49.02
C THR A 3 0.52 -42.97 -48.42
N LEU A 4 0.83 -41.68 -48.22
CA LEU A 4 2.01 -41.17 -47.52
C LEU A 4 2.03 -41.60 -46.04
N LEU A 5 3.18 -42.06 -45.55
CA LEU A 5 3.51 -42.05 -44.12
C LEU A 5 3.66 -40.59 -43.66
N LYS A 6 2.72 -40.11 -42.84
CA LYS A 6 2.87 -38.84 -42.12
C LYS A 6 3.53 -39.11 -40.78
N ASN A 7 4.75 -38.61 -40.62
CA ASN A 7 5.44 -38.47 -39.34
C ASN A 7 4.54 -37.73 -38.35
N SER A 8 4.06 -38.42 -37.33
CA SER A 8 3.39 -37.80 -36.18
C SER A 8 4.47 -37.33 -35.20
N LEU A 9 5.00 -36.13 -35.43
CA LEU A 9 5.75 -35.40 -34.42
C LEU A 9 4.72 -34.63 -33.57
N THR A 10 4.23 -35.28 -32.52
CA THR A 10 3.32 -34.68 -31.55
C THR A 10 4.10 -33.64 -30.76
N PHE A 11 4.04 -32.37 -31.17
CA PHE A 11 4.60 -31.25 -30.43
C PHE A 11 3.64 -30.92 -29.27
N LEU A 12 3.91 -31.50 -28.09
CA LEU A 12 3.20 -31.15 -26.87
C LEU A 12 3.61 -29.74 -26.45
N LEU A 13 2.86 -28.72 -26.86
CA LEU A 13 2.97 -27.38 -26.29
C LEU A 13 2.57 -27.45 -24.81
N MET A 14 3.57 -27.56 -23.92
CA MET A 14 3.37 -27.22 -22.51
C MET A 14 3.05 -25.73 -22.43
N LEU A 15 1.77 -25.40 -22.24
CA LEU A 15 1.39 -24.12 -21.65
C LEU A 15 1.97 -24.09 -20.23
N MET A 16 3.17 -23.54 -20.07
CA MET A 16 3.61 -23.09 -18.75
C MET A 16 2.71 -21.92 -18.36
N PRO A 17 1.94 -22.01 -17.26
CA PRO A 17 1.32 -20.81 -16.72
C PRO A 17 2.47 -19.91 -16.26
N VAL A 18 2.64 -18.78 -16.94
CA VAL A 18 3.52 -17.71 -16.44
C VAL A 18 2.88 -17.25 -15.14
N LEU A 19 3.41 -17.74 -14.02
CA LEU A 19 3.09 -17.18 -12.71
C LEU A 19 3.57 -15.73 -12.75
N ALA A 20 2.64 -14.80 -12.94
CA ALA A 20 2.87 -13.39 -12.74
C ALA A 20 3.08 -13.17 -11.23
N PHE A 21 4.30 -13.39 -10.76
CA PHE A 21 4.69 -12.88 -9.45
C PHE A 21 4.54 -11.36 -9.51
N ALA A 22 3.78 -10.79 -8.58
CA ALA A 22 3.74 -9.35 -8.39
C ALA A 22 5.15 -8.90 -7.99
N GLN A 23 5.95 -8.53 -8.98
CA GLN A 23 7.33 -8.14 -8.79
C GLN A 23 7.32 -6.78 -8.08
N GLN A 24 7.80 -6.75 -6.84
CA GLN A 24 8.12 -5.48 -6.19
C GLN A 24 9.04 -4.68 -7.09
N ALA A 25 8.79 -3.37 -7.21
CA ALA A 25 9.66 -2.50 -7.98
C ALA A 25 11.11 -2.65 -7.48
N PRO A 26 12.12 -2.56 -8.38
CA PRO A 26 13.51 -2.67 -7.97
C PRO A 26 13.90 -1.66 -6.90
N GLN A 27 14.84 -2.05 -6.04
CA GLN A 27 15.40 -1.18 -5.01
C GLN A 27 16.18 -0.01 -5.62
N ILE A 28 16.11 1.15 -4.97
CA ILE A 28 16.92 2.32 -5.32
C ILE A 28 18.16 2.34 -4.44
N MET A 29 19.33 2.12 -5.04
CA MET A 29 20.60 2.18 -4.31
C MET A 29 20.91 3.61 -3.83
N ASN A 30 21.38 3.72 -2.58
CA ASN A 30 21.85 4.96 -1.96
C ASN A 30 20.84 6.12 -2.06
N VAL A 31 19.62 5.91 -1.52
CA VAL A 31 18.52 6.88 -1.54
C VAL A 31 18.94 8.24 -0.97
N SER A 32 19.73 8.26 0.10
CA SER A 32 20.20 9.49 0.75
C SER A 32 21.07 10.39 -0.14
N ALA A 33 21.69 9.83 -1.19
CA ALA A 33 22.46 10.60 -2.18
C ALA A 33 21.62 11.06 -3.38
N ARG A 34 20.31 10.85 -3.38
CA ARG A 34 19.37 11.29 -4.44
C ARG A 34 18.74 12.63 -4.07
N GLN A 35 18.01 13.23 -5.01
CA GLN A 35 17.15 14.37 -4.73
C GLN A 35 15.92 13.88 -3.93
N THR A 36 15.96 14.07 -2.62
CA THR A 36 14.92 13.60 -1.70
C THR A 36 14.07 14.75 -1.17
N THR A 37 12.84 14.43 -0.82
CA THR A 37 11.94 15.31 -0.06
C THR A 37 11.26 14.42 0.95
N SER A 38 11.47 14.68 2.24
CA SER A 38 10.89 13.86 3.29
C SER A 38 9.39 14.12 3.43
N LEU A 39 8.64 13.06 3.70
CA LEU A 39 7.24 13.14 4.13
C LEU A 39 7.08 12.89 5.64
N ASP A 40 8.18 12.76 6.38
CA ASP A 40 8.21 12.58 7.82
C ASP A 40 7.52 13.75 8.56
N GLY A 41 7.17 13.50 9.82
CA GLY A 41 6.47 14.45 10.69
C GLY A 41 5.33 13.75 11.42
N GLN A 42 4.22 14.46 11.65
CA GLN A 42 3.03 13.88 12.26
C GLN A 42 1.97 13.62 11.20
N TRP A 43 1.44 12.40 11.19
CA TRP A 43 0.45 11.92 10.24
C TRP A 43 -0.87 11.64 10.96
N LYS A 44 -2.00 11.84 10.27
CA LYS A 44 -3.31 11.48 10.80
C LYS A 44 -3.43 9.97 10.88
N THR A 45 -4.06 9.48 11.94
CA THR A 45 -4.10 8.05 12.24
C THR A 45 -5.47 7.57 12.68
N ILE A 46 -5.83 6.36 12.26
CA ILE A 46 -7.02 5.64 12.75
C ILE A 46 -6.54 4.25 13.19
N VAL A 47 -6.82 3.89 14.44
CA VAL A 47 -6.54 2.55 14.98
C VAL A 47 -7.75 1.69 14.66
N ASP A 48 -7.56 0.60 13.90
CA ASP A 48 -8.63 -0.17 13.27
C ASP A 48 -8.45 -1.67 13.54
N PRO A 49 -8.64 -2.13 14.80
CA PRO A 49 -8.34 -3.50 15.21
C PRO A 49 -9.11 -4.59 14.44
N PHE A 50 -10.28 -4.27 13.89
CA PHE A 50 -11.12 -5.21 13.16
C PHE A 50 -11.17 -4.92 11.66
N GLU A 51 -10.26 -4.08 11.16
CA GLU A 51 -10.09 -3.79 9.74
C GLU A 51 -11.38 -3.27 9.07
N ASN A 52 -12.20 -2.51 9.79
CA ASN A 52 -13.46 -1.93 9.29
C ASN A 52 -13.23 -0.98 8.12
N GLY A 53 -12.05 -0.36 8.04
CA GLY A 53 -11.66 0.48 6.91
C GLY A 53 -11.36 -0.28 5.63
N TYR A 54 -11.23 -1.61 5.68
CA TYR A 54 -10.88 -2.45 4.54
C TYR A 54 -11.98 -3.48 4.21
N TYR A 55 -12.51 -4.18 5.20
CA TYR A 55 -13.54 -5.20 5.04
C TYR A 55 -14.93 -4.71 5.46
N ASP A 56 -15.95 -5.14 4.73
CA ASP A 56 -17.34 -4.97 5.13
C ASP A 56 -17.73 -6.00 6.23
N TYR A 57 -18.96 -5.90 6.73
CA TYR A 57 -19.50 -6.80 7.75
C TYR A 57 -19.59 -8.29 7.31
N ARG A 58 -19.41 -8.59 6.01
CA ARG A 58 -19.34 -9.95 5.45
C ARG A 58 -17.90 -10.39 5.17
N LEU A 59 -16.92 -9.66 5.71
CA LEU A 59 -15.49 -9.91 5.52
C LEU A 59 -15.07 -9.84 4.05
N LYS A 60 -15.68 -8.96 3.27
CA LYS A 60 -15.31 -8.70 1.87
C LYS A 60 -14.67 -7.33 1.73
N PRO A 61 -13.58 -7.19 0.96
CA PRO A 61 -13.07 -5.87 0.61
C PRO A 61 -14.17 -5.04 -0.03
N TYR A 62 -14.30 -3.77 0.36
CA TYR A 62 -15.32 -2.88 -0.18
C TYR A 62 -14.73 -1.56 -0.66
N ASP A 63 -15.35 -0.99 -1.70
CA ASP A 63 -15.04 0.35 -2.16
C ASP A 63 -15.68 1.40 -1.23
N GLY A 64 -14.96 2.48 -0.95
CA GLY A 64 -15.42 3.52 -0.01
C GLY A 64 -14.82 3.41 1.41
N GLY A 65 -13.99 2.39 1.65
CA GLY A 65 -13.20 2.27 2.88
C GLY A 65 -12.18 3.42 3.07
N TYR A 66 -11.37 3.30 4.11
CA TYR A 66 -10.55 4.43 4.61
C TYR A 66 -9.48 4.87 3.60
N ALA A 67 -9.06 3.99 2.68
CA ALA A 67 -8.14 4.30 1.60
C ALA A 67 -8.59 5.44 0.66
N GLN A 68 -9.89 5.77 0.65
CA GLN A 68 -10.41 6.91 -0.12
C GLN A 68 -10.12 8.27 0.52
N ASP A 69 -9.74 8.32 1.80
CA ASP A 69 -9.41 9.55 2.54
C ASP A 69 -10.45 10.66 2.35
N LYS A 70 -11.73 10.30 2.40
CA LYS A 70 -12.81 11.26 2.21
C LYS A 70 -13.01 12.03 3.52
N THR A 71 -12.65 13.31 3.55
CA THR A 71 -12.98 14.19 4.69
C THR A 71 -14.49 14.22 4.92
N TYR A 72 -14.92 14.02 6.15
CA TYR A 72 -16.34 13.86 6.46
C TYR A 72 -17.04 15.22 6.66
N SER A 73 -16.99 16.11 5.68
CA SER A 73 -17.56 17.46 5.83
C SER A 73 -19.10 17.48 5.79
N ASP A 74 -19.70 16.67 4.91
CA ASP A 74 -21.16 16.59 4.73
C ASP A 74 -21.79 15.55 5.66
N LYS A 75 -22.24 16.00 6.82
CA LYS A 75 -22.87 15.16 7.87
C LYS A 75 -24.31 14.74 7.53
N THR A 76 -24.85 15.09 6.36
CA THR A 76 -26.14 14.55 5.89
C THR A 76 -26.00 13.14 5.31
N LYS A 77 -24.79 12.75 4.91
CA LYS A 77 -24.45 11.40 4.45
C LYS A 77 -23.81 10.63 5.60
N LEU A 78 -23.98 9.32 5.66
CA LEU A 78 -23.32 8.48 6.66
C LEU A 78 -21.90 8.11 6.20
N GLN A 79 -20.95 8.22 7.13
CA GLN A 79 -19.57 7.73 7.03
C GLN A 79 -19.05 7.46 8.45
N GLU A 80 -18.24 6.42 8.63
CA GLU A 80 -17.80 5.96 9.95
C GLU A 80 -16.38 6.42 10.34
N TYR A 81 -15.76 7.26 9.52
CA TYR A 81 -14.38 7.71 9.73
C TYR A 81 -14.19 9.16 9.32
N ASP A 82 -13.18 9.81 9.90
CA ASP A 82 -12.68 11.09 9.41
C ASP A 82 -11.22 11.31 9.83
N PHE A 83 -10.27 11.10 8.89
CA PHE A 83 -8.87 11.37 9.17
C PHE A 83 -8.64 12.84 9.56
N GLU A 84 -9.43 13.78 9.04
CA GLU A 84 -9.18 15.22 9.24
C GLU A 84 -9.27 15.63 10.70
N THR A 85 -10.14 14.96 11.46
CA THR A 85 -10.34 15.24 12.87
C THR A 85 -9.67 14.21 13.81
N ASP A 86 -9.08 13.14 13.28
CA ASP A 86 -8.46 12.10 14.13
C ASP A 86 -7.05 12.50 14.63
N LYS A 87 -6.50 11.65 15.51
CA LYS A 87 -5.26 11.87 16.26
C LYS A 87 -4.04 11.67 15.38
N LEU A 88 -2.91 12.19 15.86
CA LEU A 88 -1.63 12.18 15.16
C LEU A 88 -0.66 11.15 15.75
N LEU A 89 0.11 10.47 14.91
CA LEU A 89 1.34 9.76 15.31
C LEU A 89 2.53 10.32 14.53
N PHE A 90 3.71 10.30 15.15
CA PHE A 90 4.97 10.58 14.50
C PHE A 90 5.36 9.47 13.52
N VAL A 91 5.94 9.89 12.40
CA VAL A 91 6.57 9.09 11.36
C VAL A 91 7.92 9.75 11.04
N PRO A 92 9.06 9.03 11.12
CA PRO A 92 9.18 7.64 11.54
C PRO A 92 8.97 7.46 13.05
N GLY A 93 8.66 6.22 13.46
CA GLY A 93 8.52 5.85 14.87
C GLY A 93 7.60 4.65 15.04
N ASP A 94 7.88 3.80 16.03
CA ASP A 94 6.92 2.77 16.46
C ASP A 94 5.69 3.44 17.09
N TRP A 95 4.51 2.83 16.94
CA TRP A 95 3.31 3.35 17.60
C TRP A 95 3.27 3.01 19.10
N ASN A 96 4.00 1.97 19.52
CA ASN A 96 3.92 1.37 20.84
C ASN A 96 4.29 2.35 21.95
N THR A 97 5.32 3.15 21.72
CA THR A 97 5.83 4.11 22.71
C THR A 97 5.13 5.48 22.64
N GLN A 98 4.29 5.73 21.64
CA GLN A 98 3.68 7.05 21.44
C GLN A 98 2.39 7.27 22.22
N ARG A 99 1.66 6.20 22.56
CA ARG A 99 0.41 6.28 23.34
C ARG A 99 0.29 5.04 24.24
N PRO A 100 -0.13 5.18 25.51
CA PRO A 100 -0.32 4.02 26.40
C PRO A 100 -1.25 2.95 25.83
N GLN A 101 -2.30 3.34 25.10
CA GLN A 101 -3.26 2.42 24.48
C GLN A 101 -2.66 1.59 23.35
N LEU A 102 -1.54 2.04 22.78
CA LEU A 102 -0.87 1.36 21.67
C LEU A 102 0.29 0.48 22.13
N TYR A 103 0.60 0.46 23.43
CA TYR A 103 1.79 -0.19 23.97
C TYR A 103 1.89 -1.67 23.56
N TYR A 104 0.79 -2.41 23.71
CA TYR A 104 0.66 -3.81 23.31
C TYR A 104 -0.20 -4.00 22.04
N TYR A 105 -0.42 -2.92 21.28
CA TYR A 105 -1.31 -3.01 20.13
C TYR A 105 -0.66 -3.80 19.00
N GLU A 106 -1.33 -4.88 18.61
CA GLU A 106 -1.05 -5.70 17.44
C GLU A 106 -2.29 -5.66 16.55
N GLY A 107 -2.17 -5.03 15.38
CA GLY A 107 -3.28 -4.86 14.46
C GLY A 107 -3.04 -3.75 13.45
N THR A 108 -4.12 -3.32 12.82
CA THR A 108 -4.09 -2.32 11.75
C THR A 108 -4.16 -0.90 12.27
N VAL A 109 -3.14 -0.09 11.98
CA VAL A 109 -3.22 1.36 12.11
C VAL A 109 -3.13 1.98 10.72
N TRP A 110 -4.14 2.76 10.36
CA TRP A 110 -4.12 3.56 9.15
C TRP A 110 -3.33 4.84 9.37
N TYR A 111 -2.49 5.21 8.41
CA TYR A 111 -1.71 6.44 8.40
C TYR A 111 -2.06 7.25 7.16
N ARG A 112 -2.29 8.55 7.32
CA ARG A 112 -2.64 9.47 6.23
C ARG A 112 -1.76 10.71 6.23
N LYS A 113 -1.25 11.05 5.04
CA LYS A 113 -0.47 12.26 4.76
C LYS A 113 -0.96 12.94 3.50
N HIS A 114 -1.29 14.23 3.61
CA HIS A 114 -1.40 15.11 2.44
C HIS A 114 -0.05 15.75 2.15
N PHE A 115 0.26 15.90 0.87
CA PHE A 115 1.46 16.60 0.42
C PHE A 115 1.21 17.17 -0.97
N GLU A 116 1.95 18.22 -1.31
CA GLU A 116 2.01 18.77 -2.65
C GLU A 116 3.43 18.56 -3.19
N TYR A 117 3.54 18.26 -4.49
CA TYR A 117 4.83 18.10 -5.15
C TYR A 117 4.74 18.55 -6.60
N SER A 118 5.61 19.48 -6.99
CA SER A 118 5.70 19.95 -8.37
C SER A 118 6.75 19.12 -9.13
N LEU A 119 6.28 18.16 -9.93
CA LEU A 119 7.14 17.32 -10.74
C LEU A 119 7.31 17.91 -12.14
N GLN A 120 8.55 18.22 -12.52
CA GLN A 120 8.85 18.74 -13.85
C GLN A 120 8.58 17.67 -14.93
N PRO A 121 8.08 18.06 -16.13
CA PRO A 121 7.90 17.12 -17.24
C PRO A 121 9.18 16.33 -17.55
N GLY A 122 9.03 15.04 -17.80
CA GLY A 122 10.15 14.13 -18.08
C GLY A 122 10.93 13.66 -16.85
N LYS A 123 10.63 14.14 -15.65
CA LYS A 123 11.16 13.60 -14.39
C LYS A 123 10.32 12.42 -13.90
N ARG A 124 10.93 11.58 -13.06
CA ARG A 124 10.27 10.49 -12.35
C ARG A 124 10.31 10.78 -10.87
N LEU A 125 9.24 10.40 -10.18
CA LEU A 125 9.12 10.47 -8.73
C LEU A 125 8.83 9.07 -8.22
N PHE A 126 9.43 8.72 -7.08
CA PHE A 126 9.21 7.45 -6.40
C PHE A 126 8.88 7.74 -4.94
N LEU A 127 7.98 6.94 -4.37
CA LEU A 127 7.72 6.96 -2.93
C LEU A 127 8.53 5.83 -2.29
N ASN A 128 9.48 6.16 -1.42
CA ASN A 128 10.34 5.20 -0.75
C ASN A 128 10.00 5.11 0.75
N PHE A 129 9.83 3.88 1.22
CA PHE A 129 9.68 3.56 2.63
C PHE A 129 10.94 2.85 3.12
N GLY A 130 11.56 3.36 4.19
CA GLY A 130 12.73 2.72 4.80
C GLY A 130 12.39 1.36 5.43
N ALA A 131 11.28 1.32 6.18
CA ALA A 131 10.69 0.11 6.74
C ALA A 131 9.26 0.38 7.23
N VAL A 132 8.39 -0.62 7.18
CA VAL A 132 7.05 -0.62 7.81
C VAL A 132 6.80 -2.00 8.37
N ASN A 133 6.56 -2.11 9.69
CA ASN A 133 6.32 -3.40 10.34
C ASN A 133 4.82 -3.67 10.57
N TYR A 134 4.26 -4.83 10.20
CA TYR A 134 4.86 -5.90 9.37
C TYR A 134 4.38 -5.85 7.91
N GLU A 135 3.09 -5.60 7.72
CA GLU A 135 2.45 -5.51 6.43
C GLU A 135 2.08 -4.05 6.13
N ALA A 136 2.40 -3.60 4.91
CA ALA A 136 1.99 -2.30 4.41
C ALA A 136 1.18 -2.47 3.13
N ILE A 137 -0.01 -1.88 3.08
CA ILE A 137 -0.74 -1.64 1.84
C ILE A 137 -0.80 -0.14 1.62
N VAL A 138 -0.38 0.32 0.45
CA VAL A 138 -0.20 1.75 0.17
C VAL A 138 -1.14 2.19 -0.93
N TRP A 139 -1.80 3.32 -0.71
CA TRP A 139 -2.65 4.00 -1.69
C TRP A 139 -2.17 5.44 -1.89
N LEU A 140 -2.36 5.96 -3.10
CA LEU A 140 -2.17 7.36 -3.44
C LEU A 140 -3.40 7.85 -4.21
N ASN A 141 -4.04 8.92 -3.73
CA ASN A 141 -5.26 9.48 -4.31
C ASN A 141 -6.36 8.41 -4.55
N GLY A 142 -6.62 7.58 -3.55
CA GLY A 142 -7.61 6.50 -3.60
C GLY A 142 -7.21 5.27 -4.42
N LYS A 143 -6.04 5.26 -5.08
CA LYS A 143 -5.57 4.16 -5.92
C LYS A 143 -4.49 3.35 -5.23
N ARG A 144 -4.64 2.03 -5.21
CA ARG A 144 -3.65 1.12 -4.59
C ARG A 144 -2.36 1.11 -5.43
N LEU A 145 -1.24 1.40 -4.78
CA LEU A 145 0.10 1.28 -5.36
C LEU A 145 0.64 -0.14 -5.25
N GLY A 146 0.41 -0.79 -4.10
CA GLY A 146 0.83 -2.17 -3.90
C GLY A 146 0.80 -2.60 -2.44
N ARG A 147 1.56 -3.65 -2.15
CA ARG A 147 1.67 -4.27 -0.82
C ARG A 147 3.11 -4.70 -0.55
N HIS A 148 3.57 -4.52 0.67
CA HIS A 148 4.85 -4.99 1.17
C HIS A 148 4.65 -5.82 2.44
N ILE A 149 5.44 -6.88 2.58
CA ILE A 149 5.54 -7.69 3.79
C ILE A 149 7.00 -7.70 4.21
N GLY A 150 7.28 -7.46 5.49
CA GLY A 150 8.62 -7.48 6.07
C GLY A 150 8.90 -6.20 6.85
N GLY A 151 9.21 -6.33 8.14
CA GLY A 151 9.28 -5.17 9.03
C GLY A 151 10.56 -4.35 9.00
N VAL A 152 11.58 -4.80 8.27
CA VAL A 152 12.95 -4.23 8.34
C VAL A 152 13.63 -4.13 6.97
N THR A 153 12.87 -4.26 5.88
CA THR A 153 13.38 -4.11 4.51
C THR A 153 12.69 -2.95 3.79
N PRO A 154 13.43 -2.12 3.04
CA PRO A 154 12.85 -0.99 2.33
C PRO A 154 12.06 -1.43 1.10
N PHE A 155 11.17 -0.56 0.63
CA PHE A 155 10.44 -0.73 -0.63
C PHE A 155 10.07 0.61 -1.26
N ASN A 156 9.73 0.59 -2.54
CA ASN A 156 9.32 1.77 -3.28
C ASN A 156 8.23 1.48 -4.31
N PHE A 157 7.47 2.52 -4.66
CA PHE A 157 6.50 2.54 -5.75
C PHE A 157 6.83 3.67 -6.73
#